data_AF-A0A527W9J5-F1
#
_entry.id   AF-A0A527W9J5-F1
#
_cell.length_a   1.000
_cell.length_b   1.000
_cell.length_c   1.000
_cell.angle_alpha   90.00
_cell.angle_beta   90.00
_cell.angle_gamma   90.00
#
_symmetry.space_group_name_H-M   'P 1'
#
loop_
_entity.id
_entity.type
_entity.pdbx_description
1 polymer ?
#
loop_
_entity_poly.entity_id
_entity_poly.type
_entity_poly.pdbx_seq_one_letter_code
_entity_poly.pdbx_strand_id
1 'polypeptide(L)'
;MDGFSPEQWESMSPRERARASHSAWWARRTPEQIEKSRASSKAWRDKRSPEQIERARASRKAWLAKRTPEQAERDKQTQKRYVARRMETLAGREARNASLRKYYHRMKADADWREKQNARRRIGTASTQRVSENLARALGQNELYSAAARAAPKRLPRWVRDDVIADMILALLEGQARVDELTPQAEAFVSRHYRKYETFDLRSIDEKDETGRTLADRLTEQHLPW
;
A
#
# COMPACT_ATOMS: atom_id res chain seq x y z
N MET A 1 17.61 -35.97 -20.52
CA MET A 1 16.43 -35.96 -21.42
C MET A 1 15.36 -35.28 -20.62
N ASP A 2 15.34 -33.95 -20.63
CA ASP A 2 14.68 -33.22 -19.54
C ASP A 2 13.35 -32.71 -20.10
N GLY A 3 12.25 -33.29 -19.64
CA GLY A 3 10.90 -32.81 -19.90
C GLY A 3 10.02 -33.64 -20.85
N PHE A 4 10.47 -34.77 -21.38
CA PHE A 4 9.65 -35.69 -22.18
C PHE A 4 9.87 -37.14 -21.74
N SER A 5 8.79 -37.92 -21.63
CA SER A 5 8.89 -39.37 -21.37
C SER A 5 9.41 -40.10 -22.62
N PRO A 6 10.01 -41.30 -22.46
CA PRO A 6 10.47 -42.11 -23.59
C PRO A 6 9.36 -42.38 -24.64
N GLU A 7 8.14 -42.67 -24.18
CA GLU A 7 6.96 -42.90 -25.02
C GLU A 7 6.56 -41.63 -25.80
N GLN A 8 6.62 -40.45 -25.14
CA GLN A 8 6.39 -39.17 -25.81
C GLN A 8 7.45 -38.90 -26.88
N TRP A 9 8.71 -39.25 -26.61
CA TRP A 9 9.79 -39.05 -27.56
C TRP A 9 9.67 -39.94 -28.81
N GLU A 10 9.21 -41.18 -28.65
CA GLU A 10 8.95 -42.11 -29.74
C GLU A 10 7.75 -41.71 -30.61
N SER A 11 6.74 -41.09 -29.99
CA SER A 11 5.56 -40.56 -30.71
C SER A 11 5.84 -39.28 -31.53
N MET A 12 6.95 -38.58 -31.28
CA MET A 12 7.27 -37.33 -31.96
C MET A 12 7.87 -37.55 -33.35
N SER A 13 7.45 -36.72 -34.31
CA SER A 13 8.06 -36.71 -35.63
C SER A 13 9.56 -36.32 -35.54
N PRO A 14 10.41 -36.73 -36.50
CA PRO A 14 11.83 -36.36 -36.50
C PRO A 14 12.06 -34.84 -36.40
N ARG A 15 11.18 -34.03 -37.00
CA ARG A 15 11.26 -32.56 -36.95
C ARG A 15 10.94 -32.01 -35.56
N GLU A 16 10.00 -32.62 -34.85
CA GLU A 16 9.64 -32.23 -33.49
C GLU A 16 10.73 -32.63 -32.50
N ARG A 17 11.30 -33.83 -32.62
CA ARG A 17 12.46 -34.26 -31.84
C ARG A 17 13.65 -33.31 -32.02
N ALA A 18 13.95 -32.93 -33.25
CA ALA A 18 15.03 -31.96 -33.54
C ALA A 18 14.78 -30.60 -32.87
N ARG A 19 13.54 -30.10 -32.90
CA ARG A 19 13.16 -28.84 -32.23
C ARG A 19 13.27 -28.94 -30.72
N ALA A 20 12.77 -30.03 -30.13
CA ALA A 20 12.83 -30.25 -28.69
C ALA A 20 14.28 -30.38 -28.19
N SER A 21 15.13 -31.14 -28.89
CA SER A 21 16.56 -31.24 -28.61
C SER A 21 17.26 -29.89 -28.71
N HIS A 22 16.97 -29.10 -29.73
CA HIS A 22 17.55 -27.76 -29.90
C HIS A 22 17.10 -26.81 -28.78
N SER A 23 15.82 -26.81 -28.40
CA SER A 23 15.31 -26.02 -27.28
C SER A 23 15.93 -26.42 -25.94
N ALA A 24 16.05 -27.72 -25.67
CA ALA A 24 16.70 -28.24 -24.46
C ALA A 24 18.20 -27.88 -24.42
N TRP A 25 18.88 -27.94 -25.56
CA TRP A 25 20.27 -27.49 -25.67
C TRP A 25 20.43 -26.00 -25.34
N TRP A 26 19.54 -25.13 -25.83
CA TRP A 26 19.55 -23.70 -25.50
C TRP A 26 19.21 -23.42 -24.03
N ALA A 27 18.26 -24.16 -23.44
CA ALA A 27 17.84 -24.00 -22.05
C ALA A 27 18.95 -24.36 -21.04
N ARG A 28 19.89 -25.24 -21.43
CA ARG A 28 21.03 -25.65 -20.61
C ARG A 28 22.22 -24.68 -20.65
N ARG A 29 22.21 -23.66 -21.53
CA ARG A 29 23.34 -22.73 -21.64
C ARG A 29 23.34 -21.75 -20.48
N THR A 30 24.52 -21.55 -19.89
CA THR A 30 24.72 -20.50 -18.89
C THR A 30 24.75 -19.12 -19.56
N PRO A 31 24.43 -18.03 -18.83
CA PRO A 31 24.53 -16.66 -19.35
C PRO A 31 25.90 -16.37 -19.98
N GLU A 32 26.98 -16.83 -19.35
CA GLU A 32 28.35 -16.68 -19.88
C GLU A 32 28.56 -17.40 -21.22
N GLN A 33 28.01 -18.60 -21.39
CA GLN A 33 28.08 -19.33 -22.66
C GLN A 33 27.28 -18.63 -23.76
N ILE A 34 26.15 -18.01 -23.42
CA ILE A 34 25.35 -17.20 -24.35
C ILE A 34 26.14 -15.97 -24.78
N GLU A 35 26.78 -15.28 -23.84
CA GLU A 35 27.59 -14.10 -24.12
C GLU A 35 28.84 -14.43 -24.96
N LYS A 36 29.56 -15.50 -24.64
CA LYS A 36 30.68 -16.01 -25.47
C LYS A 36 30.22 -16.31 -26.90
N SER A 37 29.03 -16.90 -27.07
CA SER A 37 28.44 -17.16 -28.39
C SER A 37 28.12 -15.87 -29.16
N ARG A 38 27.57 -14.86 -28.47
CA ARG A 38 27.25 -13.55 -29.05
C ARG A 38 28.52 -12.78 -29.43
N ALA A 39 29.53 -12.81 -28.56
CA ALA A 39 30.84 -12.19 -28.80
C ALA A 39 31.57 -12.83 -29.97
N SER A 40 31.57 -14.17 -30.06
CA SER A 40 32.10 -14.91 -31.21
C SER A 40 31.38 -14.56 -32.51
N SER A 41 30.04 -14.50 -32.48
CA SER A 41 29.24 -14.08 -33.65
C SER A 41 29.52 -12.63 -34.06
N LYS A 42 29.74 -11.74 -33.09
CA LYS A 42 30.12 -10.34 -33.34
C LYS A 42 31.53 -10.28 -33.96
N ALA A 43 32.51 -10.94 -33.36
CA ALA A 43 33.88 -11.03 -33.87
C ALA A 43 33.93 -11.63 -35.29
N TRP A 44 33.08 -12.61 -35.61
CA TRP A 44 32.96 -13.15 -36.97
C TRP A 44 32.42 -12.12 -37.96
N ARG A 45 31.45 -11.29 -37.55
CA ARG A 45 30.94 -10.18 -38.38
C ARG A 45 31.99 -9.10 -38.57
N ASP A 46 32.73 -8.77 -37.52
CA ASP A 46 33.75 -7.70 -37.53
C ASP A 46 34.98 -8.11 -38.36
N LYS A 47 35.32 -9.41 -38.39
CA LYS A 47 36.40 -9.96 -39.23
C LYS A 47 36.00 -10.17 -40.70
N ARG A 48 34.77 -9.82 -41.09
CA ARG A 48 34.29 -10.04 -42.45
C ARG A 48 34.96 -9.04 -43.39
N SER A 49 35.79 -9.54 -44.31
CA SER A 49 36.48 -8.69 -45.29
C SER A 49 35.46 -7.96 -46.19
N PRO A 50 35.73 -6.71 -46.60
CA PRO A 50 34.93 -6.00 -47.60
C PRO A 50 34.65 -6.85 -48.84
N GLU A 51 35.61 -7.65 -49.31
CA GLU A 51 35.43 -8.54 -50.45
C GLU A 51 34.40 -9.65 -50.21
N GLN A 52 34.34 -10.18 -48.98
CA GLN A 52 33.36 -11.21 -48.61
C GLN A 52 31.95 -10.62 -48.51
N ILE A 53 31.84 -9.34 -48.12
CA ILE A 53 30.59 -8.59 -48.12
C ILE A 53 30.13 -8.37 -49.56
N GLU A 54 31.04 -7.93 -50.44
CA GLU A 54 30.73 -7.72 -51.85
C GLU A 54 30.39 -9.02 -52.59
N ARG A 55 31.12 -10.12 -52.33
CA ARG A 55 30.76 -11.44 -52.85
C ARG A 55 29.36 -11.89 -52.42
N ALA A 56 29.00 -11.66 -51.16
CA ALA A 56 27.66 -11.99 -50.67
C ALA A 56 26.56 -11.11 -51.32
N ARG A 57 26.84 -9.81 -51.52
CA ARG A 57 25.94 -8.89 -52.23
C ARG A 57 25.77 -9.28 -53.70
N ALA A 58 26.86 -9.61 -54.39
CA ALA A 58 26.85 -10.08 -55.77
C ALA A 58 26.09 -11.40 -55.91
N SER A 59 26.31 -12.35 -55.00
CA SER A 59 25.55 -13.61 -54.95
C SER A 59 24.05 -13.38 -54.75
N ARG A 60 23.67 -12.49 -53.83
CA ARG A 60 22.26 -12.08 -53.63
C ARG A 60 21.68 -11.43 -54.88
N LYS A 61 22.44 -10.54 -55.55
CA LYS A 61 22.02 -9.88 -56.79
C LYS A 61 21.81 -10.89 -57.92
N ALA A 62 22.72 -11.85 -58.07
CA ALA A 62 22.60 -12.93 -59.05
C ALA A 62 21.39 -13.85 -58.76
N TRP A 63 21.12 -14.15 -57.49
CA TRP A 63 19.92 -14.89 -57.10
C TRP A 63 18.63 -14.14 -57.43
N LEU A 64 18.58 -12.82 -57.14
CA LEU A 64 17.44 -11.97 -57.49
C LEU A 64 17.25 -11.85 -59.01
N ALA A 65 18.33 -11.80 -59.79
CA ALA A 65 18.27 -11.74 -61.25
C ALA A 65 17.70 -13.03 -61.88
N LYS A 66 17.90 -14.18 -61.23
CA LYS A 66 17.33 -15.48 -61.65
C LYS A 66 15.89 -15.69 -61.16
N ARG A 67 15.33 -14.75 -60.38
CA ARG A 67 14.02 -14.90 -59.74
C ARG A 67 12.90 -14.64 -60.75
N THR A 68 11.97 -15.57 -60.87
CA THR A 68 10.79 -15.36 -61.72
C THR A 68 9.79 -14.40 -61.05
N PRO A 69 8.94 -13.71 -61.83
CA PRO A 69 7.87 -12.86 -61.28
C PRO A 69 6.94 -13.62 -60.32
N GLU A 70 6.69 -14.90 -60.62
CA GLU A 70 5.83 -15.76 -59.81
C GLU A 70 6.48 -16.12 -58.45
N GLN A 71 7.79 -16.42 -58.44
CA GLN A 71 8.55 -16.60 -57.21
C GLN A 71 8.59 -15.32 -56.38
N ALA A 72 8.70 -14.16 -57.04
CA ALA A 72 8.68 -12.86 -56.38
C ALA A 72 7.36 -12.59 -55.65
N GLU A 73 6.23 -12.94 -56.25
CA GLU A 73 4.92 -12.80 -55.61
C GLU A 73 4.71 -13.83 -54.49
N ARG A 74 5.17 -15.08 -54.64
CA ARG A 74 5.13 -16.07 -53.56
C ARG A 74 5.94 -15.63 -52.34
N ASP A 75 7.12 -15.05 -52.53
CA ASP A 75 7.95 -14.50 -51.45
C ASP A 75 7.24 -13.35 -50.74
N LYS A 76 6.66 -12.40 -51.51
CA LYS A 76 5.88 -11.28 -50.95
C LYS A 76 4.70 -11.78 -50.13
N GLN A 77 3.94 -12.75 -50.62
CA GLN A 77 2.82 -13.32 -49.89
C GLN A 77 3.27 -14.04 -48.61
N THR A 78 4.37 -14.78 -48.68
CA THR A 78 4.97 -15.45 -47.51
C THR A 78 5.41 -14.43 -46.46
N GLN A 79 6.03 -13.34 -46.88
CA GLN A 79 6.45 -12.25 -46.01
C GLN A 79 5.24 -11.53 -45.39
N LYS A 80 4.18 -11.25 -46.17
CA LYS A 80 2.92 -10.69 -45.65
C LYS A 80 2.29 -11.59 -44.57
N ARG A 81 2.21 -12.90 -44.82
CA ARG A 81 1.69 -13.89 -43.85
C ARG A 81 2.54 -13.94 -42.57
N TYR A 82 3.86 -13.89 -42.70
CA TYR A 82 4.77 -13.85 -41.56
C TYR A 82 4.57 -12.59 -40.71
N VAL A 83 4.49 -11.41 -41.34
CA VAL A 83 4.25 -10.14 -40.64
C VAL A 83 2.89 -10.16 -39.95
N ALA A 84 1.82 -10.57 -40.63
CA ALA A 84 0.49 -10.67 -40.03
C ALA A 84 0.47 -11.57 -38.79
N ARG A 85 1.02 -12.79 -38.88
CA ARG A 85 1.13 -13.72 -37.73
C ARG A 85 1.99 -13.16 -36.59
N ARG A 86 3.07 -12.44 -36.92
CA ARG A 86 3.92 -11.78 -35.94
C ARG A 86 3.18 -10.64 -35.22
N MET A 87 2.38 -9.87 -35.95
CA MET A 87 1.57 -8.79 -35.37
C MET A 87 0.44 -9.34 -34.50
N GLU A 88 -0.21 -10.43 -34.91
CA GLU A 88 -1.23 -11.12 -34.12
C GLU A 88 -0.66 -11.68 -32.80
N THR A 89 0.53 -12.29 -32.86
CA THR A 89 1.24 -12.76 -31.65
C THR A 89 1.78 -11.63 -30.78
N LEU A 90 2.17 -10.48 -31.36
CA LEU A 90 2.55 -9.28 -30.61
C LEU A 90 1.33 -8.65 -29.92
N ALA A 91 0.21 -8.50 -30.62
CA ALA A 91 -1.04 -7.99 -30.07
C ALA A 91 -1.54 -8.89 -28.92
N GLY A 92 -1.46 -10.22 -29.07
CA GLY A 92 -1.75 -11.16 -27.99
C GLY A 92 -0.80 -11.04 -26.79
N ARG A 93 0.50 -10.78 -27.03
CA ARG A 93 1.48 -10.51 -25.96
C ARG A 93 1.24 -9.18 -25.27
N GLU A 94 0.87 -8.14 -26.01
CA GLU A 94 0.55 -6.82 -25.47
C GLU A 94 -0.74 -6.86 -24.64
N ALA A 95 -1.78 -7.55 -25.09
CA ALA A 95 -3.00 -7.78 -24.32
C ALA A 95 -2.70 -8.52 -23.01
N ARG A 96 -1.86 -9.56 -23.05
CA ARG A 96 -1.38 -10.27 -21.85
C ARG A 96 -0.55 -9.38 -20.93
N ASN A 97 0.33 -8.53 -21.47
CA ASN A 97 1.13 -7.61 -20.68
C ASN A 97 0.28 -6.49 -20.06
N ALA A 98 -0.74 -6.02 -20.77
CA ALA A 98 -1.68 -5.03 -20.26
C ALA A 98 -2.51 -5.58 -19.10
N SER A 99 -2.96 -6.83 -19.17
CA SER A 99 -3.67 -7.48 -18.05
C SER A 99 -2.75 -7.66 -16.84
N LEU A 100 -1.49 -8.06 -17.04
CA LEU A 100 -0.49 -8.13 -15.97
C LEU A 100 -0.23 -6.78 -15.33
N ARG A 101 -0.09 -5.70 -16.12
CA ARG A 101 0.08 -4.33 -15.58
C ARG A 101 -1.10 -3.93 -14.69
N LYS A 102 -2.34 -4.18 -15.13
CA LYS A 102 -3.54 -3.90 -14.33
C LYS A 102 -3.54 -4.69 -13.01
N TYR A 103 -3.15 -5.96 -13.06
CA TYR A 103 -3.01 -6.80 -11.86
C TYR A 103 -1.96 -6.24 -10.88
N TYR A 104 -0.77 -5.90 -11.36
CA TYR A 104 0.29 -5.33 -10.52
C TYR A 104 -0.09 -3.96 -9.94
N HIS A 105 -0.77 -3.09 -10.72
CA HIS A 105 -1.26 -1.82 -10.20
C HIS A 105 -2.29 -1.99 -9.08
N ARG A 106 -3.20 -2.97 -9.20
CA ARG A 106 -4.16 -3.29 -8.14
C ARG A 106 -3.46 -3.80 -6.88
N MET A 107 -2.53 -4.74 -7.03
CA MET A 107 -1.75 -5.28 -5.92
C MET A 107 -0.94 -4.21 -5.18
N LYS A 108 -0.32 -3.28 -5.93
CA LYS A 108 0.40 -2.15 -5.33
C LYS A 108 -0.54 -1.20 -4.58
N ALA A 109 -1.69 -0.86 -5.17
CA ALA A 109 -2.68 -0.01 -4.52
C ALA A 109 -3.20 -0.64 -3.21
N ASP A 110 -3.43 -1.96 -3.19
CA ASP A 110 -3.83 -2.68 -1.97
C ASP A 110 -2.73 -2.67 -0.91
N ALA A 111 -1.46 -2.86 -1.31
CA ALA A 111 -0.32 -2.78 -0.40
C ALA A 111 -0.18 -1.37 0.21
N ASP A 112 -0.24 -0.34 -0.63
CA ASP A 112 -0.17 1.07 -0.21
C ASP A 112 -1.35 1.42 0.73
N TRP A 113 -2.56 0.90 0.45
CA TRP A 113 -3.72 1.09 1.32
C TRP A 113 -3.52 0.43 2.69
N ARG A 114 -3.03 -0.81 2.74
CA ARG A 114 -2.73 -1.50 4.00
C ARG A 114 -1.65 -0.78 4.79
N GLU A 115 -0.60 -0.29 4.12
CA GLU A 115 0.46 0.46 4.76
C GLU A 115 -0.07 1.77 5.37
N LYS A 116 -0.89 2.53 4.63
CA LYS A 116 -1.56 3.74 5.17
C LYS A 116 -2.46 3.43 6.35
N GLN A 117 -3.22 2.34 6.32
CA GLN A 117 -4.06 1.91 7.45
C GLN A 117 -3.20 1.55 8.67
N ASN A 118 -2.11 0.82 8.48
CA ASN A 118 -1.18 0.47 9.55
C ASN A 118 -0.47 1.70 10.13
N ALA A 119 -0.07 2.66 9.29
CA ALA A 119 0.51 3.92 9.74
C ALA A 119 -0.49 4.73 10.58
N ARG A 120 -1.75 4.87 10.12
CA ARG A 120 -2.81 5.53 10.90
C ARG A 120 -3.07 4.86 12.24
N ARG A 121 -3.09 3.52 12.27
CA ARG A 121 -3.21 2.76 13.53
C ARG A 121 -2.04 3.05 14.47
N ARG A 122 -0.80 3.03 13.98
CA ARG A 122 0.40 3.32 14.78
C ARG A 122 0.39 4.73 15.35
N ILE A 123 -0.04 5.73 14.58
CA ILE A 123 -0.11 7.12 15.04
C ILE A 123 -1.20 7.28 16.10
N GLY A 124 -2.40 6.75 15.86
CA GLY A 124 -3.54 6.90 16.76
C GLY A 124 -3.40 6.17 18.11
N THR A 125 -2.76 4.99 18.12
CA THR A 125 -2.54 4.24 19.37
C THR A 125 -1.33 4.73 20.13
N ALA A 126 -0.20 5.01 19.46
CA ALA A 126 1.04 5.32 20.16
C ALA A 126 1.09 6.71 20.80
N SER A 127 0.51 7.76 20.21
CA SER A 127 0.60 9.11 20.82
C SER A 127 -0.42 9.28 21.95
N THR A 128 -1.66 8.84 21.74
CA THR A 128 -2.76 9.04 22.70
C THR A 128 -2.58 8.19 23.97
N GLN A 129 -2.14 6.92 23.82
CA GLN A 129 -1.88 6.07 24.98
C GLN A 129 -0.69 6.58 25.79
N ARG A 130 0.43 6.96 25.14
CA ARG A 130 1.61 7.46 25.85
C ARG A 130 1.35 8.74 26.64
N VAL A 131 0.60 9.71 26.10
CA VAL A 131 0.31 10.95 26.84
C VAL A 131 -0.58 10.66 28.06
N SER A 132 -1.63 9.86 27.89
CA SER A 132 -2.55 9.54 28.99
C SER A 132 -1.91 8.69 30.09
N GLU A 133 -1.06 7.72 29.71
CA GLU A 133 -0.33 6.87 30.65
C GLU A 133 0.77 7.63 31.40
N ASN A 134 1.51 8.50 30.69
CA ASN A 134 2.53 9.33 31.32
C ASN A 134 1.91 10.35 32.28
N LEU A 135 0.77 10.96 31.92
CA LEU A 135 0.04 11.86 32.80
C LEU A 135 -0.52 11.10 34.03
N ALA A 136 -1.14 9.94 33.83
CA ALA A 136 -1.64 9.12 34.93
C ALA A 136 -0.51 8.66 35.88
N ARG A 137 0.67 8.34 35.33
CA ARG A 137 1.86 7.98 36.10
C ARG A 137 2.41 9.18 36.88
N ALA A 138 2.51 10.35 36.26
CA ALA A 138 2.99 11.58 36.89
C ALA A 138 2.03 12.05 38.00
N LEU A 139 0.72 12.00 37.77
CA LEU A 139 -0.29 12.34 38.78
C LEU A 139 -0.32 11.31 39.92
N GLY A 140 -0.11 10.02 39.62
CA GLY A 140 0.00 8.96 40.64
C GLY A 140 1.21 9.11 41.57
N GLN A 141 2.24 9.85 41.17
CA GLN A 141 3.38 10.20 42.02
C GLN A 141 3.08 11.37 42.98
N ASN A 142 2.00 12.13 42.75
CA ASN A 142 1.58 13.19 43.64
C ASN A 142 0.73 12.60 44.78
N GLU A 143 1.19 12.80 46.02
CA GLU A 143 0.55 12.23 47.22
C GLU A 143 -0.88 12.74 47.41
N LEU A 144 -1.14 14.03 47.15
CA LEU A 144 -2.48 14.64 47.27
C LEU A 144 -3.43 14.07 46.21
N TYR A 145 -2.96 13.95 44.97
CA TYR A 145 -3.75 13.35 43.89
C TYR A 145 -4.06 11.88 44.18
N SER A 146 -3.06 11.12 44.65
CA SER A 146 -3.23 9.72 45.02
C SER A 146 -4.24 9.54 46.17
N ALA A 147 -4.18 10.39 47.19
CA ALA A 147 -5.14 10.39 48.30
C ALA A 147 -6.56 10.72 47.83
N ALA A 148 -6.74 11.77 47.04
CA ALA A 148 -8.04 12.15 46.47
C ALA A 148 -8.59 11.07 45.52
N ALA A 149 -7.75 10.49 44.65
CA ALA A 149 -8.14 9.44 43.72
C ALA A 149 -8.54 8.12 44.41
N ARG A 150 -7.97 7.83 45.58
CA ARG A 150 -8.37 6.70 46.44
C ARG A 150 -9.70 6.95 47.14
N ALA A 151 -9.94 8.18 47.59
CA ALA A 151 -11.18 8.58 48.25
C ALA A 151 -12.36 8.70 47.27
N ALA A 152 -12.11 9.08 46.01
CA ALA A 152 -13.16 9.23 45.00
C ALA A 152 -13.86 7.90 44.62
N PRO A 153 -15.20 7.84 44.56
CA PRO A 153 -15.92 6.61 44.25
C PRO A 153 -15.60 6.05 42.86
N LYS A 154 -15.24 4.75 42.80
CA LYS A 154 -14.89 4.06 41.55
C LYS A 154 -16.09 3.77 40.62
N ARG A 155 -17.31 3.88 41.14
CA ARG A 155 -18.57 3.64 40.40
C ARG A 155 -18.93 4.77 39.43
N LEU A 156 -18.26 5.92 39.52
CA LEU A 156 -18.55 7.09 38.70
C LEU A 156 -17.95 6.94 37.29
N PRO A 157 -18.60 7.53 36.25
CA PRO A 157 -17.98 7.69 34.94
C PRO A 157 -16.62 8.39 35.06
N ARG A 158 -15.66 8.01 34.21
CA ARG A 158 -14.27 8.49 34.30
C ARG A 158 -14.16 10.02 34.34
N TRP A 159 -14.90 10.71 33.49
CA TRP A 159 -14.91 12.17 33.40
C TRP A 159 -15.46 12.84 34.67
N VAL A 160 -16.58 12.35 35.22
CA VAL A 160 -17.11 12.82 36.52
C VAL A 160 -16.10 12.58 37.64
N ARG A 161 -15.47 11.41 37.63
CA ARG A 161 -14.52 11.03 38.67
C ARG A 161 -13.28 11.93 38.66
N ASP A 162 -12.75 12.25 37.48
CA ASP A 162 -11.60 13.14 37.32
C ASP A 162 -11.94 14.56 37.82
N ASP A 163 -13.15 15.07 37.55
CA ASP A 163 -13.63 16.37 38.06
C ASP A 163 -13.80 16.38 39.58
N VAL A 164 -14.39 15.32 40.16
CA VAL A 164 -14.54 15.19 41.61
C VAL A 164 -13.17 15.11 42.29
N ILE A 165 -12.20 14.41 41.69
CA ILE A 165 -10.82 14.36 42.19
C ILE A 165 -10.21 15.77 42.18
N ALA A 166 -10.42 16.54 41.11
CA ALA A 166 -9.93 17.91 41.03
C ALA A 166 -10.54 18.82 42.11
N ASP A 167 -11.86 18.72 42.33
CA ASP A 167 -12.55 19.47 43.39
C ASP A 167 -12.04 19.10 44.80
N MET A 168 -11.77 17.81 45.05
CA MET A 168 -11.19 17.33 46.32
C MET A 168 -9.77 17.87 46.53
N ILE A 169 -8.92 17.84 45.50
CA ILE A 169 -7.56 18.41 45.57
C ILE A 169 -7.61 19.91 45.83
N LEU A 170 -8.51 20.62 45.16
CA LEU A 170 -8.68 22.06 45.36
C LEU A 170 -9.08 22.37 46.80
N ALA A 171 -10.02 21.63 47.37
CA ALA A 171 -10.43 21.80 48.77
C ALA A 171 -9.31 21.52 49.78
N LEU A 172 -8.41 20.56 49.49
CA LEU A 172 -7.21 20.31 50.31
C LEU A 172 -6.23 21.48 50.23
N LEU A 173 -6.01 22.03 49.02
CA LEU A 173 -5.09 23.15 48.80
C LEU A 173 -5.62 24.46 49.42
N GLU A 174 -6.93 24.66 49.41
CA GLU A 174 -7.60 25.80 50.06
C GLU A 174 -7.72 25.64 51.59
N GLY A 175 -7.31 24.48 52.14
CA GLY A 175 -7.39 24.20 53.57
C GLY A 175 -8.82 23.96 54.09
N GLN A 176 -9.78 23.73 53.18
CA GLN A 176 -11.19 23.48 53.50
C GLN A 176 -11.46 22.01 53.85
N ALA A 177 -10.57 21.10 53.45
CA ALA A 177 -10.64 19.67 53.75
C ALA A 177 -9.28 19.17 54.26
N ARG A 178 -9.30 18.11 55.09
CA ARG A 178 -8.10 17.38 55.53
C ARG A 178 -8.01 16.05 54.79
N VAL A 179 -6.79 15.56 54.57
CA VAL A 179 -6.55 14.29 53.86
C VAL A 179 -7.28 13.11 54.52
N ASP A 180 -7.30 13.08 55.85
CA ASP A 180 -7.95 12.01 56.64
C ASP A 180 -9.48 12.01 56.50
N GLU A 181 -10.07 13.16 56.13
CA GLU A 181 -11.51 13.37 56.03
C GLU A 181 -12.04 13.19 54.58
N LEU A 182 -11.15 12.97 53.61
CA LEU A 182 -11.54 12.87 52.19
C LEU A 182 -12.49 11.70 51.91
N THR A 183 -12.23 10.54 52.51
CA THR A 183 -13.04 9.32 52.28
C THR A 183 -14.48 9.50 52.79
N PRO A 184 -14.71 9.94 54.04
CA PRO A 184 -16.08 10.19 54.51
C PRO A 184 -16.76 11.37 53.81
N GLN A 185 -16.02 12.38 53.34
CA GLN A 185 -16.58 13.53 52.63
C GLN A 185 -16.76 13.32 51.12
N ALA A 186 -16.27 12.22 50.55
CA ALA A 186 -16.27 11.99 49.11
C ALA A 186 -17.67 12.09 48.47
N GLU A 187 -18.71 11.60 49.14
CA GLU A 187 -20.09 11.69 48.64
C GLU A 187 -20.63 13.13 48.60
N ALA A 188 -20.14 14.01 49.49
CA ALA A 188 -20.50 15.42 49.48
C ALA A 188 -19.90 16.14 48.26
N PHE A 189 -18.66 15.80 47.87
CA PHE A 189 -18.04 16.32 46.64
C PHE A 189 -18.77 15.86 45.38
N VAL A 190 -19.18 14.59 45.33
CA VAL A 190 -19.99 14.06 44.22
C VAL A 190 -21.34 14.76 44.13
N SER A 191 -22.01 14.96 45.27
CA SER A 191 -23.29 15.66 45.32
C SER A 191 -23.16 17.12 44.90
N ARG A 192 -22.09 17.79 45.31
CA ARG A 192 -21.75 19.16 44.88
C ARG A 192 -21.48 19.23 43.38
N HIS A 193 -20.74 18.27 42.83
CA HIS A 193 -20.49 18.18 41.38
C HIS A 193 -21.82 18.07 40.63
N TYR A 194 -22.67 17.09 40.97
CA TYR A 194 -23.97 16.96 40.30
C TYR A 194 -24.86 18.17 40.51
N ARG A 195 -24.92 18.78 41.71
CA ARG A 195 -25.72 20.00 41.95
C ARG A 195 -25.26 21.19 41.10
N LYS A 196 -23.95 21.31 40.82
CA LYS A 196 -23.41 22.32 39.91
C LYS A 196 -23.87 22.09 38.47
N TYR A 197 -24.02 20.82 38.07
CA TYR A 197 -24.37 20.44 36.70
C TYR A 197 -25.85 20.12 36.46
N GLU A 198 -26.64 19.95 37.53
CA GLU A 198 -28.09 19.71 37.50
C GLU A 198 -28.86 20.96 37.05
N THR A 199 -28.27 22.14 37.24
CA THR A 199 -28.80 23.43 36.76
C THR A 199 -28.61 23.68 35.26
N PHE A 200 -27.92 22.81 34.51
CA PHE A 200 -27.80 22.97 33.06
C PHE A 200 -28.98 22.30 32.37
N ASP A 201 -29.85 23.13 31.80
CA ASP A 201 -30.92 22.68 30.91
C ASP A 201 -30.31 22.16 29.60
N LEU A 202 -30.73 20.97 29.16
CA LEU A 202 -30.23 20.34 27.93
C LEU A 202 -30.88 21.05 26.73
N ARG A 203 -30.22 22.10 26.23
CA ARG A 203 -30.64 22.77 24.99
C ARG A 203 -29.95 22.19 23.77
N SER A 204 -30.73 21.99 22.71
CA SER A 204 -30.17 21.62 21.41
C SER A 204 -29.46 22.81 20.77
N ILE A 205 -28.36 22.57 20.07
CA ILE A 205 -27.63 23.61 19.32
C ILE A 205 -28.52 24.25 18.24
N ASP A 206 -29.45 23.47 17.69
CA ASP A 206 -30.42 23.91 16.68
C ASP A 206 -31.72 24.47 17.30
N GLU A 207 -31.84 24.46 18.62
CA GLU A 207 -32.99 25.02 19.32
C GLU A 207 -32.98 26.54 19.16
N LYS A 208 -34.11 27.08 18.70
CA LYS A 208 -34.28 28.53 18.52
C LYS A 208 -34.64 29.18 19.85
N ASP A 209 -33.94 30.25 20.17
CA ASP A 209 -34.28 31.12 21.29
C ASP A 209 -35.56 31.96 21.02
N GLU A 210 -35.99 32.74 22.02
CA GLU A 210 -37.14 33.66 21.90
C GLU A 210 -36.96 34.72 20.80
N THR A 211 -35.73 34.94 20.33
CA THR A 211 -35.39 35.85 19.24
C THR A 211 -35.31 35.16 17.88
N GLY A 212 -35.61 33.86 17.81
CA GLY A 212 -35.61 33.05 16.59
C GLY A 212 -34.22 32.61 16.10
N ARG A 213 -33.15 32.89 16.86
CA ARG A 213 -31.77 32.54 16.53
C ARG A 213 -31.39 31.21 17.18
N THR A 214 -30.50 30.45 16.53
CA THR A 214 -29.99 29.21 17.11
C THR A 214 -28.77 29.48 18.01
N LEU A 215 -28.45 28.53 18.89
CA LEU A 215 -27.21 28.57 19.67
C LEU A 215 -25.97 28.54 18.76
N ALA A 216 -26.05 27.86 17.61
CA ALA A 216 -25.00 27.86 16.60
C ALA A 216 -24.71 29.27 16.04
N ASP A 217 -25.76 30.07 15.77
CA ASP A 217 -25.63 31.42 15.25
C ASP A 217 -24.93 32.35 16.26
N ARG A 218 -25.22 32.19 17.56
CA ARG A 218 -24.59 33.00 18.63
C ARG A 218 -23.12 32.64 18.86
N LEU A 219 -22.77 31.35 18.79
CA LEU A 219 -21.40 30.87 18.97
C LEU A 219 -20.49 31.25 17.80
N THR A 220 -21.05 31.36 16.59
CA THR A 220 -20.31 31.80 15.40
C THR A 220 -20.07 33.30 15.38
N GLU A 221 -21.01 34.12 15.88
CA GLU A 221 -20.82 35.58 15.99
C GLU A 221 -19.77 35.99 17.05
N GLN A 222 -19.67 35.29 18.20
CA GLN A 222 -18.72 35.63 19.28
C GLN A 222 -17.25 35.31 18.95
N HIS A 223 -16.98 34.49 17.93
CA HIS A 223 -15.61 34.04 17.57
C HIS A 223 -15.18 34.46 16.17
N LEU A 224 -15.91 35.37 15.52
CA LEU A 224 -15.45 36.04 14.31
C LEU A 224 -14.83 37.38 14.68
N PRO A 225 -13.48 37.47 14.79
CA PRO A 225 -12.84 38.75 14.69
C PRO A 225 -13.02 39.21 13.24
N TRP A 226 -13.68 40.35 13.05
CA TRP A 226 -13.08 41.31 12.14
C TRP A 226 -11.65 41.64 12.61
#